data_AF-A0A7J6VIT1-F1
#
_entry.id   AF-A0A7J6VIT1-F1
#
_cell.length_a   1.000
_cell.length_b   1.000
_cell.length_c   1.000
_cell.angle_alpha   90.00
_cell.angle_beta   90.00
_cell.angle_gamma   90.00
#
_symmetry.space_group_name_H-M   'P 1'
#
loop_
_entity.id
_entity.type
_entity.pdbx_description
1 polymer ?
#
loop_
_entity_poly.entity_id
_entity_poly.type
_entity_poly.pdbx_seq_one_letter_code
_entity_poly.pdbx_strand_id
1 'polypeptide(L)'
;MALKDALEILYALSELKVNPIKCSILFGGGYEFGEGGVSYDLGSFLWGGAGMEKKTRKVAWKEVCKPKKEGGLGVISLQQWIKAAITKYVFMIGSRQKSMWIDWGATALVKNNFFWTMETPLDCSWIWREVLKARQWAKPYTTHLIANGQNTIFWHEP
;
A
#
# COMPACT_ATOMS: atom_id res chain seq x y z
N MET A 1 -11.98 -2.17 19.58
CA MET A 1 -12.18 -1.57 18.24
C MET A 1 -11.52 -2.50 17.26
N ALA A 2 -12.32 -3.37 16.65
CA ALA A 2 -11.83 -4.60 16.06
C ALA A 2 -11.22 -4.27 14.69
N LEU A 3 -10.16 -4.98 14.31
CA LEU A 3 -9.46 -4.82 13.03
C LEU A 3 -10.39 -4.83 11.79
N LYS A 4 -11.58 -5.41 11.93
CA LYS A 4 -12.68 -5.37 10.96
C LYS A 4 -13.14 -3.95 10.66
N ASP A 5 -13.29 -3.10 11.69
CA ASP A 5 -13.73 -1.71 11.54
C ASP A 5 -12.71 -0.91 10.73
N ALA A 6 -11.41 -1.14 10.97
CA ALA A 6 -10.32 -0.49 10.25
C ALA A 6 -10.23 -0.94 8.77
N LEU A 7 -10.52 -2.21 8.49
CA LEU A 7 -10.52 -2.76 7.13
C LEU A 7 -11.74 -2.31 6.32
N GLU A 8 -12.91 -2.20 6.95
CA GLU A 8 -14.12 -1.65 6.32
C GLU A 8 -13.93 -0.17 5.98
N ILE A 9 -13.30 0.60 6.87
CA ILE A 9 -12.92 1.99 6.58
C ILE A 9 -11.95 2.04 5.40
N LEU A 10 -10.92 1.20 5.35
CA LEU A 10 -9.96 1.21 4.25
C LEU A 10 -10.59 0.76 2.91
N TYR A 11 -11.56 -0.15 2.95
CA TYR A 11 -12.35 -0.59 1.80
C TYR A 11 -13.24 0.53 1.27
N ALA A 12 -13.99 1.20 2.16
CA ALA A 12 -14.89 2.29 1.81
C ALA A 12 -14.17 3.49 1.19
N LEU A 13 -12.91 3.73 1.55
CA LEU A 13 -12.16 4.92 1.08
C LEU A 13 -11.30 4.67 -0.16
N SER A 14 -11.01 3.42 -0.51
CA SER A 14 -10.08 3.09 -1.60
C SER A 14 -10.72 2.52 -2.85
N GLU A 15 -12.00 2.12 -2.79
CA GLU A 15 -12.74 1.38 -3.83
C GLU A 15 -12.02 0.12 -4.37
N LEU A 16 -10.94 -0.31 -3.70
CA LEU A 16 -10.17 -1.48 -4.07
C LEU A 16 -10.79 -2.68 -3.38
N LYS A 17 -11.33 -3.62 -4.19
CA LYS A 17 -11.81 -4.91 -3.69
C LYS A 17 -10.67 -5.66 -3.02
N VAL A 18 -10.66 -5.64 -1.69
CA VAL A 18 -9.80 -6.50 -0.88
C VAL A 18 -10.21 -7.94 -1.17
N ASN A 19 -9.29 -8.73 -1.72
CA ASN A 19 -9.55 -10.13 -2.02
C ASN A 19 -9.47 -10.92 -0.70
N PRO A 20 -10.59 -11.44 -0.18
CA PRO A 20 -10.63 -12.09 1.14
C PRO A 20 -9.73 -13.34 1.18
N ILE A 21 -9.52 -14.00 0.04
CA ILE A 21 -8.65 -15.19 -0.10
C ILE A 21 -7.17 -14.83 0.10
N LYS A 22 -6.77 -13.57 -0.16
CA LYS A 22 -5.40 -13.08 0.08
C LYS A 22 -5.21 -12.48 1.48
N CYS A 23 -6.29 -12.17 2.19
CA CYS A 23 -6.22 -11.60 3.55
C CYS A 23 -6.20 -12.65 4.66
N SER A 24 -6.60 -13.90 4.40
CA SER A 24 -6.53 -15.01 5.37
C SER A 24 -5.10 -15.31 5.86
N ILE A 25 -4.08 -14.87 5.12
CA ILE A 25 -2.66 -15.04 5.43
C ILE A 25 -2.22 -14.13 6.61
N LEU A 26 -3.02 -13.11 6.96
CA LEU A 26 -2.71 -12.14 8.02
C LEU A 26 -3.35 -12.48 9.37
N PHE A 27 -4.33 -13.40 9.40
CA PHE A 27 -5.07 -13.75 10.61
C PHE A 27 -4.71 -15.17 11.07
N GLY A 28 -3.68 -15.29 11.88
CA GLY A 28 -3.52 -16.45 12.75
C GLY A 28 -4.48 -16.33 13.93
N GLY A 29 -5.67 -16.93 13.83
CA GLY A 29 -6.66 -16.92 14.91
C GLY A 29 -7.89 -17.75 14.54
N GLY A 30 -8.13 -18.81 15.31
CA GLY A 30 -9.02 -19.91 14.99
C GLY A 30 -10.50 -19.54 14.86
N TYR A 31 -11.10 -20.07 13.80
CA TYR A 31 -12.53 -20.33 13.71
C TYR A 31 -12.67 -21.69 13.03
N GLU A 32 -13.22 -22.66 13.78
CA GLU A 32 -13.50 -24.00 13.30
C GLU A 32 -14.60 -23.93 12.24
N PHE A 33 -14.24 -24.22 10.99
CA PHE A 33 -15.16 -24.84 10.03
C PHE A 33 -14.36 -25.90 9.28
N GLY A 34 -14.79 -27.15 9.45
CA GLY A 34 -14.28 -28.27 8.68
C GLY A 34 -14.64 -28.09 7.22
N GLU A 35 -13.62 -28.03 6.38
CA GLU A 35 -13.39 -28.95 5.25
C GLU A 35 -12.02 -28.61 4.65
N GLY A 36 -11.20 -29.62 4.46
CA GLY A 36 -9.78 -29.49 4.17
C GLY A 36 -9.49 -28.85 2.80
N GLY A 37 -8.46 -28.01 2.79
CA GLY A 37 -7.64 -27.78 1.61
C GLY A 37 -6.91 -26.44 1.65
N VAL A 38 -5.58 -26.48 1.84
CA VAL A 38 -4.63 -25.39 1.53
C VAL A 38 -4.49 -24.27 2.57
N SER A 39 -5.56 -23.80 3.24
CA SER A 39 -5.43 -22.61 4.13
C SER A 39 -4.78 -22.91 5.50
N TYR A 40 -5.04 -24.09 6.08
CA TYR A 40 -4.47 -24.48 7.37
C TYR A 40 -2.99 -24.88 7.25
N ASP A 41 -2.59 -25.38 6.08
CA ASP A 41 -1.21 -25.78 5.77
C ASP A 41 -0.27 -24.58 5.66
N LEU A 42 -0.75 -23.43 5.15
CA LEU A 42 0.12 -22.28 4.93
C LEU A 42 0.46 -21.54 6.23
N GLY A 43 -0.52 -21.36 7.12
CA GLY A 43 -0.31 -20.71 8.42
C GLY A 43 0.63 -21.51 9.30
N SER A 44 0.47 -22.84 9.33
CA SER A 44 1.37 -23.75 10.05
C SER A 44 2.76 -23.82 9.40
N PHE A 45 2.86 -23.78 8.08
CA PHE A 45 4.14 -23.72 7.35
C PHE A 45 4.93 -22.43 7.62
N LEU A 46 4.27 -21.27 7.60
CA LEU A 46 4.93 -19.98 7.79
C LEU A 46 5.23 -19.66 9.26
N TRP A 47 4.30 -19.97 10.17
CA TRP A 47 4.35 -19.50 11.56
C TRP A 47 4.53 -20.62 12.59
N GLY A 48 4.55 -21.89 12.16
CA GLY A 48 4.59 -23.06 13.03
C GLY A 48 3.19 -23.41 13.56
N GLY A 49 2.74 -24.64 13.33
CA GLY A 49 1.45 -25.13 13.85
C GLY A 49 1.50 -25.40 15.36
N ALA A 50 0.39 -25.15 16.06
CA ALA A 50 0.23 -25.55 17.46
C ALA A 50 0.20 -27.09 17.54
N GLY A 51 1.30 -27.71 17.94
CA GLY A 51 1.39 -29.16 18.18
C GLY A 51 2.49 -29.89 17.40
N MET A 52 3.16 -29.24 16.44
CA MET A 52 4.39 -29.79 15.86
C MET A 52 5.61 -29.18 16.54
N GLU A 53 6.67 -29.97 16.75
CA GLU A 53 7.97 -29.47 17.20
C GLU A 53 8.34 -28.22 16.38
N LYS A 54 8.82 -27.15 17.04
CA LYS A 54 9.09 -25.81 16.48
C LYS A 54 10.16 -25.80 15.36
N LYS A 55 9.92 -26.48 14.25
CA LYS A 55 10.75 -26.47 13.05
C LYS A 55 10.17 -25.45 12.07
N THR A 56 10.22 -24.18 12.45
CA THR A 56 9.95 -23.09 11.50
C THR A 56 11.04 -23.08 10.45
N ARG A 57 10.67 -23.38 9.20
CA ARG A 57 11.62 -23.34 8.09
C ARG A 57 11.80 -21.89 7.68
N LYS A 58 12.99 -21.33 7.92
CA LYS A 58 13.32 -19.96 7.52
C LYS A 58 13.40 -19.88 5.99
N VAL A 59 12.32 -19.42 5.36
CA VAL A 59 12.27 -19.14 3.92
C VAL A 59 12.36 -17.63 3.74
N ALA A 60 13.20 -17.18 2.79
CA ALA A 60 13.29 -15.77 2.49
C ALA A 60 11.97 -15.25 1.91
N TRP A 61 11.49 -14.09 2.38
CA TRP A 61 10.22 -13.50 1.92
C TRP A 61 10.18 -13.28 0.39
N LYS A 62 11.34 -13.01 -0.21
CA LYS A 62 11.48 -12.89 -1.67
C LYS A 62 11.07 -14.18 -2.41
N GLU A 63 11.36 -15.35 -1.85
CA GLU A 63 11.00 -16.66 -2.42
C GLU A 63 9.50 -16.95 -2.23
N VAL A 64 8.95 -16.59 -1.07
CA VAL A 64 7.50 -16.70 -0.79
C VAL A 64 6.68 -15.88 -1.78
N CYS A 65 7.16 -14.68 -2.13
CA CYS A 65 6.44 -13.78 -3.04
C CYS A 65 6.54 -14.15 -4.53
N LYS A 66 7.40 -15.10 -4.92
CA LYS A 66 7.48 -15.53 -6.32
C LYS A 66 6.16 -16.15 -6.77
N PRO A 67 5.81 -16.06 -8.06
CA PRO A 67 4.69 -16.77 -8.63
C PRO A 67 4.77 -18.28 -8.36
N LYS A 68 3.61 -18.95 -8.25
CA LYS A 68 3.56 -20.42 -8.09
C LYS A 68 4.29 -21.18 -9.19
N LYS A 69 4.31 -20.62 -10.42
CA LYS A 69 5.04 -21.15 -11.57
C LYS A 69 6.56 -21.14 -11.39
N GLU A 70 7.09 -20.28 -10.53
CA GLU A 70 8.51 -20.13 -10.22
C GLU A 70 8.89 -20.79 -8.88
N GLY A 71 8.00 -21.64 -8.33
CA GLY A 71 8.23 -22.33 -7.06
C GLY A 71 7.94 -21.51 -5.80
N GLY A 72 7.38 -20.29 -5.93
CA GLY A 72 6.93 -19.48 -4.80
C GLY A 72 5.48 -19.74 -4.38
N LEU A 73 5.01 -18.99 -3.38
CA LEU A 73 3.65 -19.10 -2.85
C LEU A 73 2.66 -18.15 -3.56
N GLY A 74 3.14 -17.22 -4.39
CA GLY A 74 2.33 -16.23 -5.09
C GLY A 74 1.72 -15.16 -4.18
N VAL A 75 2.29 -14.98 -2.98
CA VAL A 75 1.87 -13.94 -2.03
C VAL A 75 2.38 -12.58 -2.50
N ILE A 76 1.54 -11.55 -2.45
CA ILE A 76 1.96 -10.20 -2.85
C ILE A 76 2.98 -9.69 -1.83
N SER A 77 4.13 -9.21 -2.32
CA SER A 77 5.10 -8.54 -1.46
C SER A 77 4.51 -7.25 -0.91
N LEU A 78 4.34 -7.18 0.41
CA LEU A 78 3.83 -5.99 1.09
C LEU A 78 4.68 -4.74 0.76
N GLN A 79 6.00 -4.91 0.64
CA GLN A 79 6.91 -3.82 0.27
C GLN A 79 6.59 -3.28 -1.13
N GLN A 80 6.35 -4.17 -2.11
CA GLN A 80 5.98 -3.77 -3.47
C GLN A 80 4.60 -3.11 -3.49
N TRP A 81 3.66 -3.65 -2.71
CA TRP A 81 2.30 -3.11 -2.64
C TRP A 81 2.26 -1.72 -2.01
N ILE A 82 2.96 -1.50 -0.89
CA ILE A 82 3.11 -0.19 -0.26
C ILE A 82 3.77 0.80 -1.23
N LYS A 83 4.85 0.39 -1.92
CA LYS A 83 5.51 1.24 -2.92
C LYS A 83 4.55 1.65 -4.04
N ALA A 84 3.76 0.72 -4.56
CA ALA A 84 2.77 1.01 -5.60
C ALA A 84 1.65 1.93 -5.08
N ALA A 85 1.13 1.68 -3.88
CA ALA A 85 0.09 2.50 -3.26
C ALA A 85 0.55 3.94 -3.02
N ILE A 86 1.77 4.12 -2.47
CA ILE A 86 2.38 5.44 -2.28
C ILE A 86 2.57 6.15 -3.60
N THR A 87 3.07 5.45 -4.63
CA THR A 87 3.29 6.04 -5.96
C THR A 87 1.98 6.49 -6.60
N LYS A 88 0.92 5.67 -6.49
CA LYS A 88 -0.44 6.06 -6.92
C LYS A 88 -0.93 7.29 -6.18
N TYR A 89 -0.72 7.36 -4.86
CA TYR A 89 -1.11 8.51 -4.06
C TYR A 89 -0.39 9.80 -4.47
N VAL A 90 0.92 9.73 -4.73
CA VAL A 90 1.71 10.85 -5.29
C VAL A 90 1.11 11.33 -6.61
N PHE A 91 0.75 10.42 -7.51
CA PHE A 91 0.14 10.77 -8.79
C PHE A 91 -1.23 11.44 -8.64
N MET A 92 -2.06 10.96 -7.71
CA MET A 92 -3.38 11.54 -7.44
C MET A 92 -3.27 12.97 -6.88
N ILE A 93 -2.35 13.21 -5.95
CA ILE A 93 -2.07 14.56 -5.43
C ILE A 93 -1.51 15.46 -6.53
N GLY A 94 -0.49 14.99 -7.25
CA GLY A 94 0.18 15.76 -8.29
C GLY A 94 -0.73 16.12 -9.47
N SER A 95 -1.69 15.26 -9.79
CA SER A 95 -2.69 15.48 -10.85
C SER A 95 -3.93 16.23 -10.36
N ARG A 96 -3.99 16.62 -9.08
CA ARG A 96 -5.17 17.23 -8.43
C ARG A 96 -6.47 16.48 -8.74
N GLN A 97 -6.44 15.14 -8.63
CA GLN A 97 -7.65 14.35 -8.85
C GLN A 97 -8.73 14.77 -7.86
N LYS A 98 -9.96 14.95 -8.37
CA LYS A 98 -11.12 15.33 -7.55
C LYS A 98 -11.47 14.18 -6.61
N SER A 99 -11.02 14.29 -5.37
CA SER A 99 -11.34 13.36 -4.29
C SER A 99 -11.20 14.10 -2.98
N MET A 100 -12.16 13.91 -2.07
CA MET A 100 -12.16 14.54 -0.75
C MET A 100 -10.86 14.27 0.02
N TRP A 101 -10.27 13.08 -0.13
CA TRP A 101 -9.00 12.74 0.51
C TRP A 101 -7.81 13.48 -0.09
N ILE A 102 -7.83 13.73 -1.39
CA ILE A 102 -6.79 14.48 -2.09
C ILE A 102 -6.91 15.96 -1.73
N ASP A 103 -8.13 16.50 -1.69
CA ASP A 103 -8.39 17.89 -1.30
C ASP A 103 -8.03 18.14 0.17
N TRP A 104 -8.41 17.22 1.07
CA TRP A 104 -8.00 17.26 2.46
C TRP A 104 -6.48 17.12 2.61
N GLY A 105 -5.86 16.17 1.90
CA GLY A 105 -4.41 15.99 1.94
C GLY A 105 -3.66 17.21 1.43
N ALA A 106 -4.15 17.86 0.38
CA ALA A 106 -3.60 19.10 -0.14
C ALA A 106 -3.70 20.23 0.90
N THR A 107 -4.86 20.43 1.51
CA THR A 107 -5.06 21.52 2.49
C THR A 107 -4.34 21.26 3.82
N ALA A 108 -4.34 20.03 4.32
CA ALA A 108 -3.77 19.68 5.62
C ALA A 108 -2.25 19.45 5.57
N LEU A 109 -1.73 18.79 4.53
CA LEU A 109 -0.34 18.33 4.47
C LEU A 109 0.55 19.19 3.56
N VAL A 110 0.02 19.66 2.42
CA VAL A 110 0.76 20.54 1.50
C VAL A 110 0.63 22.00 1.95
N LYS A 111 -0.56 22.39 2.44
CA LYS A 111 -0.89 23.75 2.90
C LYS A 111 -0.63 24.77 1.79
N ASN A 112 0.19 25.79 2.06
CA ASN A 112 0.52 26.85 1.10
C ASN A 112 1.81 26.57 0.31
N ASN A 113 2.25 25.31 0.24
CA ASN A 113 3.44 24.91 -0.50
C ASN A 113 3.10 24.27 -1.84
N PHE A 114 4.11 24.07 -2.68
CA PHE A 114 3.97 23.30 -3.91
C PHE A 114 4.35 21.85 -3.68
N PHE A 115 3.43 20.93 -4.00
CA PHE A 115 3.61 19.50 -3.72
C PHE A 115 4.91 18.93 -4.29
N TRP A 116 5.40 19.35 -5.46
CA TRP A 116 6.58 18.76 -6.10
C TRP A 116 7.93 19.35 -5.64
N THR A 117 7.91 20.54 -5.04
CA THR A 117 9.13 21.27 -4.63
C THR A 117 9.22 21.49 -3.12
N MET A 118 8.17 21.22 -2.35
CA MET A 118 8.20 21.38 -0.90
C MET A 118 9.26 20.49 -0.25
N GLU A 119 9.90 20.99 0.79
CA GLU A 119 10.78 20.18 1.63
C GLU A 119 9.98 19.22 2.51
N THR A 120 10.66 18.24 3.07
CA THR A 120 10.04 17.27 3.99
C THR A 120 10.03 17.85 5.40
N PRO A 121 8.86 18.13 6.00
CA PRO A 121 8.80 18.66 7.35
C PRO A 121 9.40 17.68 8.37
N LEU A 122 10.06 18.19 9.40
CA LEU A 122 10.66 17.35 10.45
C LEU A 122 9.58 16.60 11.25
N ASP A 123 8.45 17.26 11.49
CA ASP A 123 7.31 16.84 12.28
C ASP A 123 6.25 16.03 11.50
N CYS A 124 6.54 15.63 10.27
CA CYS A 124 5.58 14.85 9.49
C CYS A 124 5.54 13.36 9.85
N SER A 125 4.38 12.74 9.60
CA SER A 125 4.21 11.30 9.75
C SER A 125 5.17 10.52 8.84
N TRP A 126 5.54 9.32 9.28
CA TRP A 126 6.37 8.40 8.48
C TRP A 126 5.82 8.18 7.07
N ILE A 127 4.50 8.00 6.95
CA ILE A 127 3.83 7.75 5.67
C ILE A 127 3.98 8.98 4.77
N TRP A 128 3.73 10.19 5.29
CA TRP A 128 3.88 11.42 4.50
C TRP A 128 5.32 11.64 4.05
N ARG A 129 6.29 11.32 4.91
CA ARG A 129 7.71 11.34 4.56
C ARG A 129 8.02 10.43 3.36
N GLU A 130 7.48 9.22 3.36
CA GLU A 130 7.67 8.28 2.24
C GLU A 130 6.95 8.74 0.96
N VAL A 131 5.77 9.36 1.06
CA VAL A 131 5.08 10.01 -0.06
C VAL A 131 5.95 11.12 -0.68
N LEU A 132 6.53 11.99 0.16
CA LEU A 132 7.38 13.08 -0.33
C LEU A 132 8.69 12.57 -0.96
N LYS A 133 9.27 11.48 -0.48
CA LYS A 133 10.42 10.82 -1.13
C LYS A 133 10.05 10.21 -2.47
N ALA A 134 8.89 9.56 -2.56
CA ALA A 134 8.42 8.88 -3.76
C ALA A 134 8.17 9.84 -4.94
N ARG A 135 8.06 11.17 -4.70
CA ARG A 135 8.02 12.19 -5.76
C ARG A 135 9.16 12.03 -6.77
N GLN A 136 10.37 11.71 -6.32
CA GLN A 136 11.52 11.53 -7.22
C GLN A 136 11.32 10.39 -8.22
N TRP A 137 10.60 9.34 -7.82
CA TRP A 137 10.29 8.22 -8.69
C TRP A 137 9.10 8.49 -9.60
N ALA A 138 8.15 9.31 -9.16
CA ALA A 138 6.96 9.65 -9.95
C ALA A 138 7.25 10.74 -10.99
N LYS A 139 8.15 11.71 -10.70
CA LYS A 139 8.48 12.84 -11.59
C LYS A 139 8.71 12.45 -13.06
N PRO A 140 9.53 11.43 -13.40
CA PRO A 140 9.77 11.06 -14.80
C PRO A 140 8.54 10.54 -15.55
N TYR A 141 7.51 10.09 -14.83
CA TYR A 141 6.31 9.49 -15.40
C TYR A 141 5.09 10.41 -15.33
N THR A 142 5.25 11.64 -14.85
CA THR A 142 4.19 12.65 -14.81
C THR A 142 4.44 13.65 -15.92
N THR A 143 3.46 13.84 -16.79
CA THR A 143 3.47 14.89 -17.82
C THR A 143 2.33 15.86 -17.54
N HIS A 144 2.63 17.16 -17.45
CA HIS A 144 1.58 18.16 -17.27
C HIS A 144 0.91 18.52 -18.60
N LEU A 145 -0.41 18.34 -18.70
CA LEU A 145 -1.17 18.87 -19.83
C LEU A 145 -1.42 20.36 -19.58
N ILE A 146 -0.67 21.22 -20.27
CA ILE A 146 -0.88 22.67 -20.19
C ILE A 146 -2.09 23.02 -21.06
N ALA A 147 -3.22 23.30 -20.40
CA ALA A 147 -4.43 23.81 -21.06
C ALA A 147 -4.33 25.34 -21.23
N ASN A 148 -5.26 26.11 -20.67
CA ASN A 148 -5.27 27.57 -20.79
C ASN A 148 -4.21 28.32 -19.93
N GLY A 149 -3.30 27.59 -19.27
CA GLY A 149 -2.22 28.13 -18.44
C GLY A 149 -2.62 28.75 -17.10
N GLN A 150 -3.91 28.93 -16.81
CA GLN A 150 -4.38 29.61 -15.58
C GLN A 150 -4.14 28.79 -14.30
N ASN A 151 -4.03 27.47 -14.42
CA ASN A 151 -3.78 26.55 -13.29
C ASN A 151 -2.39 25.90 -13.34
N THR A 152 -1.48 26.39 -14.20
CA THR A 152 -0.15 25.81 -14.37
C THR A 152 0.86 26.59 -13.57
N ILE A 153 1.62 25.88 -12.73
CA ILE A 153 2.68 26.47 -11.91
C ILE A 153 4.01 26.02 -12.51
N PHE A 154 4.40 26.70 -13.60
CA PHE A 154 5.47 26.27 -14.50
C PHE A 154 6.78 25.86 -13.80
N TRP A 155 7.20 26.61 -12.76
CA TRP A 155 8.46 26.36 -12.06
C TRP A 155 8.36 25.28 -10.96
N HIS A 156 7.15 24.85 -10.61
CA HIS A 156 6.88 23.99 -9.46
C HIS A 156 6.13 22.71 -9.82
N GLU A 157 5.85 22.48 -11.11
CA GLU A 157 5.23 21.26 -11.64
C GLU A 157 6.25 20.54 -12.55
N PRO A 158 6.27 19.19 -12.57
CA PRO A 158 7.16 18.40 -13.42
C PRO A 158 6.76 18.45 -14.90
#